data_AF-A0A8T0LEC8-F1
#
_entry.id   AF-A0A8T0LEC8-F1
#
_cell.length_a   1.000
_cell.length_b   1.000
_cell.length_c   1.000
_cell.angle_alpha   90.00
_cell.angle_beta   90.00
_cell.angle_gamma   90.00
#
_symmetry.space_group_name_H-M   'P 1'
#
loop_
_entity.id
_entity.type
_entity.pdbx_description
1 polymer ?
#
loop_
_entity_poly.entity_id
_entity_poly.type
_entity_poly.pdbx_seq_one_letter_code
_entity_poly.pdbx_strand_id
1 'polypeptide(L)'
;MLDKSGKSKSAGTDVSYQLVLVPFVEAIVPDVDMKRREMHITPPKGLLELNLRFDGRSKKERRQLEWKERKKFQKRLISAKKKLSEMEQKHVFQGYHHGEKDQWSLLSDQIVSVNSKLLQEALQSLERPAKRWTIAELTSAIEAKLINSIQLSEEYLSNGSENKLVRDMQEKGHKLMSEGKMATVFLLNEKEHQGNIYDSNFVENEAVDTSILQMFQKIKGRVSVPLILVSSAQQILSLRDLFTSNNYFAFDSGKVWFLEEEKLPVVSSLPEGQNKYKILMKSPWEILQSPVGSGGLISLVSKHGIADNLIDMGVEYIELCCPSEKIAGGNSLLLGLVESREAKIGMQIRPTITDSEKYFDVILSMDFVKKLQSNKLQFDAIPRAHSCVEKVDKEWVTVTTSTPNSFELSCSIYSSLNACSLDKVCIVEVTE
;
A
#
# COMPACT_ATOMS: atom_id res chain seq x y z
N MET A 1 -7.53 -7.83 -34.12
CA MET A 1 -8.43 -7.57 -35.27
C MET A 1 -8.38 -6.09 -35.59
N LEU A 2 -8.05 -5.74 -36.84
CA LEU A 2 -7.93 -4.37 -37.37
C LEU A 2 -9.32 -3.81 -37.69
N ASP A 3 -9.52 -2.50 -37.50
CA ASP A 3 -10.69 -1.78 -38.00
C ASP A 3 -10.51 -1.37 -39.48
N LYS A 4 -11.60 -1.02 -40.16
CA LYS A 4 -11.67 -0.68 -41.61
C LYS A 4 -10.82 0.54 -42.06
N SER A 5 -9.98 1.10 -41.20
CA SER A 5 -9.01 2.16 -41.51
C SER A 5 -7.54 1.77 -41.26
N GLY A 6 -7.25 0.50 -40.94
CA GLY A 6 -5.87 -0.02 -40.98
C GLY A 6 -4.90 0.48 -39.89
N LYS A 7 -5.38 0.96 -38.73
CA LYS A 7 -4.53 1.26 -37.56
C LYS A 7 -4.69 0.21 -36.46
N SER A 8 -3.57 -0.20 -35.85
CA SER A 8 -3.49 -1.14 -34.72
C SER A 8 -4.03 -0.50 -33.43
N LYS A 9 -4.91 -1.21 -32.72
CA LYS A 9 -5.48 -0.78 -31.42
C LYS A 9 -4.44 -0.90 -30.31
N SER A 10 -4.27 0.17 -29.53
CA SER A 10 -3.63 0.15 -28.22
C SER A 10 -4.47 -0.67 -27.26
N ALA A 11 -3.81 -1.49 -26.45
CA ALA A 11 -4.42 -2.28 -25.40
C ALA A 11 -4.58 -1.44 -24.12
N GLY A 12 -5.70 -1.62 -23.44
CA GLY A 12 -5.89 -1.18 -22.06
C GLY A 12 -6.56 0.18 -21.91
N THR A 13 -7.88 0.17 -21.77
CA THR A 13 -8.54 1.19 -20.96
C THR A 13 -9.59 0.46 -20.13
N ASP A 14 -9.34 0.47 -18.83
CA ASP A 14 -10.24 -0.03 -17.80
C ASP A 14 -11.63 0.57 -18.00
N VAL A 15 -12.64 -0.25 -17.73
CA VAL A 15 -14.05 0.10 -17.86
C VAL A 15 -14.41 1.03 -16.70
N SER A 16 -13.97 2.29 -16.80
CA SER A 16 -14.68 3.41 -16.19
C SER A 16 -16.12 3.34 -16.70
N TYR A 17 -17.08 3.45 -15.79
CA TYR A 17 -18.48 3.70 -16.15
C TYR A 17 -18.54 5.07 -16.82
N GLN A 18 -18.15 5.13 -18.09
CA GLN A 18 -18.22 6.29 -18.92
C GLN A 18 -19.70 6.63 -19.03
N LEU A 19 -20.13 7.63 -18.27
CA LEU A 19 -21.47 8.18 -18.38
C LEU A 19 -21.58 8.75 -19.78
N VAL A 20 -22.18 7.98 -20.69
CA VAL A 20 -22.42 8.43 -22.04
C VAL A 20 -23.61 9.36 -22.01
N LEU A 21 -23.38 10.64 -22.33
CA LEU A 21 -24.43 11.60 -22.64
C LEU A 21 -25.25 11.02 -23.80
N VAL A 22 -26.46 10.54 -23.50
CA VAL A 22 -27.42 10.13 -24.51
C VAL A 22 -28.05 11.41 -25.05
N PRO A 23 -27.79 11.80 -26.31
CA PRO A 23 -28.48 12.93 -26.89
C PRO A 23 -29.94 12.54 -27.03
N PHE A 24 -30.80 13.08 -26.15
CA PHE A 24 -32.24 13.02 -26.36
C PHE A 24 -32.53 13.85 -27.60
N VAL A 25 -32.77 13.18 -28.72
CA VAL A 25 -33.37 13.80 -29.91
C VAL A 25 -34.84 14.07 -29.60
N GLU A 26 -35.28 15.27 -29.94
CA GLU A 26 -36.63 15.79 -29.69
C GLU A 26 -37.72 14.95 -30.38
N ALA A 27 -37.40 14.26 -31.49
CA ALA A 27 -38.24 13.23 -32.10
C ALA A 27 -37.41 12.28 -32.99
N ILE A 28 -37.71 10.98 -32.94
CA ILE A 28 -37.28 10.01 -33.98
C ILE A 28 -38.37 10.02 -35.06
N VAL A 29 -38.12 10.71 -36.17
CA VAL A 29 -39.08 10.80 -37.28
C VAL A 29 -38.79 9.67 -38.28
N PRO A 30 -39.71 8.71 -38.49
CA PRO A 30 -39.56 7.69 -39.51
C PRO A 30 -39.70 8.28 -40.91
N ASP A 31 -38.84 7.87 -41.84
CA ASP A 31 -39.01 8.14 -43.26
C ASP A 31 -39.93 7.06 -43.86
N VAL A 32 -41.06 7.45 -44.42
CA VAL A 32 -42.10 6.52 -44.91
C VAL A 32 -42.20 6.64 -46.42
N ASP A 33 -41.72 5.62 -47.14
CA ASP A 33 -41.93 5.50 -48.58
C ASP A 33 -43.28 4.83 -48.85
N MET A 34 -44.28 5.65 -49.16
CA MET A 34 -45.65 5.20 -49.46
C MET A 34 -45.76 4.41 -50.78
N LYS A 35 -44.80 4.54 -51.71
CA LYS A 35 -44.80 3.78 -52.98
C LYS A 35 -44.28 2.37 -52.79
N ARG A 36 -43.26 2.21 -51.94
CA ARG A 36 -42.69 0.90 -51.59
C ARG A 36 -43.37 0.24 -50.39
N ARG A 37 -44.20 0.98 -49.65
CA ARG A 37 -44.79 0.57 -48.35
C ARG A 37 -43.73 0.19 -47.33
N GLU A 38 -42.61 0.91 -47.35
CA GLU A 38 -41.47 0.69 -46.44
C GLU A 38 -41.32 1.90 -45.52
N MET A 39 -40.90 1.64 -44.28
CA MET A 39 -40.63 2.67 -43.29
C MET A 39 -39.21 2.49 -42.77
N HIS A 40 -38.38 3.52 -42.96
CA HIS A 40 -37.00 3.57 -42.48
C HIS A 40 -36.90 4.43 -41.23
N ILE A 41 -36.49 3.80 -40.13
CA ILE A 41 -36.13 4.52 -38.89
C ILE A 41 -34.61 4.55 -38.83
N THR A 42 -34.01 5.73 -38.91
CA THR A 42 -32.57 5.89 -38.69
C THR A 42 -32.34 6.26 -37.23
N PRO A 43 -31.77 5.36 -36.40
CA PRO A 43 -31.49 5.69 -35.02
C PRO A 43 -30.40 6.79 -34.93
N PRO A 44 -30.41 7.60 -33.86
CA PRO A 44 -29.37 8.60 -33.60
C PRO A 44 -27.97 7.99 -33.60
N LYS A 45 -27.00 8.72 -34.13
CA LYS A 45 -25.58 8.33 -34.09
C LYS A 45 -25.18 8.09 -32.62
N GLY A 46 -24.53 6.95 -32.36
CA GLY A 46 -24.14 6.54 -31.01
C GLY A 46 -25.17 5.66 -30.27
N LEU A 47 -26.47 5.69 -30.59
CA LEU A 47 -27.48 4.91 -29.85
C LEU A 47 -27.30 3.39 -30.01
N LEU A 48 -26.95 2.95 -31.22
CA LEU A 48 -26.63 1.54 -31.50
C LEU A 48 -25.25 1.15 -30.93
N GLU A 49 -24.34 2.12 -30.79
CA GLU A 49 -22.97 1.92 -30.32
C GLU A 49 -22.90 1.73 -28.80
N LEU A 50 -23.88 2.28 -28.05
CA LEU A 50 -24.05 2.04 -26.60
C LEU A 50 -24.24 0.55 -26.25
N ASN A 51 -24.80 -0.23 -27.17
CA ASN A 51 -24.99 -1.67 -26.99
C ASN A 51 -23.86 -2.51 -27.60
N LEU A 52 -22.92 -1.88 -28.32
CA LEU A 52 -21.71 -2.55 -28.81
C LEU A 52 -20.76 -2.76 -27.63
N ARG A 53 -20.88 -3.94 -27.03
CA ARG A 53 -19.95 -4.36 -25.98
C ARG A 53 -18.64 -4.79 -26.64
N PHE A 54 -17.54 -4.15 -26.23
CA PHE A 54 -16.19 -4.40 -26.73
C PHE A 54 -15.65 -5.82 -26.46
N ASP A 55 -16.29 -6.56 -25.54
CA ASP A 55 -15.97 -7.95 -25.26
C ASP A 55 -16.59 -8.88 -26.33
N GLY A 56 -15.77 -9.65 -27.04
CA GLY A 56 -16.22 -10.63 -28.04
C GLY A 56 -16.84 -11.92 -27.48
N ARG A 57 -16.86 -12.09 -26.15
CA ARG A 57 -17.40 -13.29 -25.48
C ARG A 57 -18.93 -13.37 -25.57
N SER A 58 -19.46 -14.59 -25.68
CA SER A 58 -20.89 -14.83 -25.68
C SER A 58 -21.53 -14.54 -24.30
N LYS A 59 -22.84 -14.22 -24.29
CA LYS A 59 -23.62 -14.02 -23.05
C LYS A 59 -23.54 -15.23 -22.11
N LYS A 60 -23.43 -16.45 -22.67
CA LYS A 60 -23.31 -17.69 -21.91
C LYS A 60 -21.97 -17.79 -21.19
N GLU A 61 -20.87 -17.49 -21.89
CA GLU A 61 -19.52 -17.52 -21.32
C GLU A 61 -19.37 -16.49 -20.20
N ARG A 62 -19.90 -15.27 -20.37
CA ARG A 62 -19.86 -14.23 -19.32
C ARG A 62 -20.58 -14.66 -18.05
N ARG A 63 -21.81 -15.16 -18.18
CA ARG A 63 -22.56 -15.68 -17.02
C ARG A 63 -21.84 -16.82 -16.32
N GLN A 64 -21.13 -17.67 -17.07
CA GLN A 64 -20.31 -18.72 -16.48
C GLN A 64 -19.11 -18.16 -15.71
N LEU A 65 -18.42 -17.14 -16.24
CA LEU A 65 -17.32 -16.47 -15.54
C LEU A 65 -17.80 -15.77 -14.27
N GLU A 66 -18.86 -14.95 -14.36
CA GLU A 66 -19.48 -14.30 -13.20
C GLU A 66 -19.89 -15.31 -12.13
N TRP A 67 -20.48 -16.43 -12.53
CA TRP A 67 -20.86 -17.50 -11.59
C TRP A 67 -19.64 -18.17 -10.95
N LYS A 68 -18.58 -18.42 -11.71
CA LYS A 68 -17.31 -18.96 -11.18
C LYS A 68 -16.68 -17.99 -10.18
N GLU A 69 -16.66 -16.71 -10.48
CA GLU A 69 -16.16 -15.66 -9.59
C GLU A 69 -16.98 -15.55 -8.32
N ARG A 70 -18.32 -15.51 -8.42
CA ARG A 70 -19.22 -15.52 -7.26
C ARG A 70 -19.01 -16.74 -6.38
N LYS A 71 -18.87 -17.94 -6.96
CA LYS A 71 -18.57 -19.15 -6.20
C LYS A 71 -17.20 -19.09 -5.51
N LYS A 72 -16.19 -18.56 -6.20
CA LYS A 72 -14.84 -18.39 -5.63
C LYS A 72 -14.87 -17.40 -4.47
N PHE A 73 -15.55 -16.28 -4.63
CA PHE A 73 -15.76 -15.29 -3.59
C PHE A 73 -16.51 -15.86 -2.39
N GLN A 74 -17.63 -16.55 -2.61
CA GLN A 74 -18.41 -17.18 -1.53
C GLN A 74 -17.57 -18.19 -0.73
N LYS A 75 -16.74 -19.01 -1.39
CA LYS A 75 -15.81 -19.92 -0.71
C LYS A 75 -14.79 -19.16 0.15
N ARG A 76 -14.22 -18.07 -0.37
CA ARG A 76 -13.29 -17.20 0.37
C ARG A 76 -13.98 -16.56 1.58
N LEU A 77 -15.18 -16.04 1.40
CA LEU A 77 -15.98 -15.43 2.46
C LEU A 77 -16.29 -16.43 3.59
N ILE A 78 -16.71 -17.66 3.24
CA ILE A 78 -16.94 -18.71 4.25
C ILE A 78 -15.66 -19.03 5.01
N SER A 79 -14.53 -19.15 4.31
CA SER A 79 -13.24 -19.39 4.95
C SER A 79 -12.82 -18.23 5.87
N ALA A 80 -13.03 -16.98 5.45
CA ALA A 80 -12.69 -15.79 6.24
C ALA A 80 -13.57 -15.68 7.49
N LYS A 81 -14.89 -15.89 7.35
CA LYS A 81 -15.84 -15.94 8.48
C LYS A 81 -15.47 -17.04 9.49
N LYS A 82 -15.05 -18.20 9.00
CA LYS A 82 -14.60 -19.30 9.87
C LYS A 82 -13.38 -18.88 10.69
N LYS A 83 -12.34 -18.31 10.06
CA LYS A 83 -11.14 -17.82 10.76
C LYS A 83 -11.45 -16.74 11.80
N LEU A 84 -12.27 -15.75 11.45
CA LEU A 84 -12.70 -14.72 12.42
C LEU A 84 -13.51 -15.32 13.57
N SER A 85 -14.32 -16.36 13.32
CA SER A 85 -15.03 -17.07 14.38
C SER A 85 -14.10 -17.85 15.32
N GLU A 86 -13.03 -18.43 14.78
CA GLU A 86 -11.97 -19.10 15.55
C GLU A 86 -11.18 -18.10 16.41
N MET A 87 -11.10 -16.83 15.99
CA MET A 87 -10.51 -15.72 16.74
C MET A 87 -11.52 -14.99 17.65
N GLU A 88 -12.69 -15.60 17.90
CA GLU A 88 -13.77 -15.07 18.73
C GLU A 88 -14.42 -13.76 18.23
N GLN A 89 -14.20 -13.38 16.96
CA GLN A 89 -14.69 -12.15 16.34
C GLN A 89 -16.07 -12.30 15.65
N LYS A 90 -16.99 -13.06 16.26
CA LYS A 90 -18.31 -13.36 15.64
C LYS A 90 -19.22 -12.14 15.55
N HIS A 91 -19.00 -11.12 16.38
CA HIS A 91 -19.83 -9.91 16.42
C HIS A 91 -19.74 -9.09 15.12
N VAL A 92 -18.64 -9.18 14.38
CA VAL A 92 -18.46 -8.52 13.07
C VAL A 92 -19.59 -8.90 12.09
N PHE A 93 -20.18 -10.08 12.24
CA PHE A 93 -21.24 -10.56 11.35
C PHE A 93 -22.63 -10.01 11.69
N GLN A 94 -22.79 -9.29 12.80
CA GLN A 94 -24.10 -8.77 13.21
C GLN A 94 -24.67 -7.74 12.22
N GLY A 95 -23.80 -7.09 11.45
CA GLY A 95 -24.17 -6.18 10.36
C GLY A 95 -25.06 -6.80 9.29
N TYR A 96 -24.88 -8.09 9.01
CA TYR A 96 -25.68 -8.80 8.00
C TYR A 96 -27.18 -8.89 8.35
N HIS A 97 -27.54 -8.71 9.61
CA HIS A 97 -28.94 -8.77 10.03
C HIS A 97 -29.71 -7.47 9.80
N HIS A 98 -29.03 -6.34 9.61
CA HIS A 98 -29.66 -5.00 9.59
C HIS A 98 -29.33 -4.20 8.33
N GLY A 99 -28.28 -4.58 7.59
CA GLY A 99 -27.90 -3.85 6.39
C GLY A 99 -28.73 -4.18 5.15
N GLU A 100 -28.61 -3.33 4.14
CA GLU A 100 -29.08 -3.58 2.77
C GLU A 100 -28.04 -4.34 1.93
N LYS A 101 -28.41 -4.70 0.69
CA LYS A 101 -27.57 -5.50 -0.20
C LYS A 101 -26.18 -4.89 -0.44
N ASP A 102 -26.09 -3.58 -0.63
CA ASP A 102 -24.82 -2.91 -0.91
C ASP A 102 -23.93 -2.85 0.33
N GLN A 103 -24.53 -2.63 1.50
CA GLN A 103 -23.87 -2.69 2.80
C GLN A 103 -23.35 -4.10 3.11
N TRP A 104 -24.12 -5.15 2.76
CA TRP A 104 -23.65 -6.53 2.87
C TRP A 104 -22.49 -6.85 1.94
N SER A 105 -22.49 -6.26 0.73
CA SER A 105 -21.36 -6.40 -0.19
C SER A 105 -20.11 -5.79 0.44
N LEU A 106 -20.19 -4.54 0.91
CA LEU A 106 -19.09 -3.83 1.55
C LEU A 106 -18.49 -4.63 2.72
N LEU A 107 -19.34 -5.08 3.65
CA LEU A 107 -18.89 -5.88 4.79
C LEU A 107 -18.25 -7.21 4.34
N SER A 108 -18.81 -7.85 3.31
CA SER A 108 -18.26 -9.11 2.78
C SER A 108 -16.89 -8.91 2.13
N ASP A 109 -16.72 -7.83 1.39
CA ASP A 109 -15.47 -7.47 0.74
C ASP A 109 -14.40 -7.16 1.79
N GLN A 110 -14.74 -6.40 2.84
CA GLN A 110 -13.84 -6.16 3.98
C GLN A 110 -13.48 -7.44 4.73
N ILE A 111 -14.44 -8.32 5.04
CA ILE A 111 -14.13 -9.59 5.73
C ILE A 111 -13.19 -10.46 4.89
N VAL A 112 -13.36 -10.49 3.56
CA VAL A 112 -12.48 -11.25 2.66
C VAL A 112 -11.10 -10.61 2.54
N SER A 113 -10.99 -9.28 2.60
CA SER A 113 -9.73 -8.56 2.48
C SER A 113 -8.87 -8.61 3.74
N VAL A 114 -9.47 -8.77 4.93
CA VAL A 114 -8.73 -8.88 6.20
C VAL A 114 -7.69 -10.01 6.15
N ASN A 115 -6.42 -9.64 6.34
CA ASN A 115 -5.33 -10.59 6.43
C ASN A 115 -5.35 -11.32 7.79
N SER A 116 -6.18 -12.36 7.87
CA SER A 116 -6.36 -13.18 9.09
C SER A 116 -5.07 -13.73 9.69
N LYS A 117 -4.07 -14.09 8.85
CA LYS A 117 -2.77 -14.60 9.34
C LYS A 117 -2.02 -13.48 10.05
N LEU A 118 -1.93 -12.32 9.41
CA LEU A 118 -1.25 -11.15 9.96
C LEU A 118 -1.95 -10.64 11.23
N LEU A 119 -3.28 -10.61 11.25
CA LEU A 119 -4.06 -10.25 12.43
C LEU A 119 -3.76 -11.19 13.60
N GLN A 120 -3.69 -12.50 13.35
CA GLN A 120 -3.37 -13.48 14.38
C GLN A 120 -1.95 -13.30 14.92
N GLU A 121 -0.97 -13.03 14.06
CA GLU A 121 0.40 -12.72 14.45
C GLU A 121 0.49 -11.44 15.28
N ALA A 122 -0.28 -10.41 14.90
CA ALA A 122 -0.36 -9.15 15.64
C ALA A 122 -0.93 -9.36 17.04
N LEU A 123 -2.06 -10.06 17.17
CA LEU A 123 -2.67 -10.35 18.46
C LEU A 123 -1.76 -11.21 19.37
N GLN A 124 -1.05 -12.18 18.80
CA GLN A 124 -0.06 -12.98 19.55
C GLN A 124 1.13 -12.13 20.03
N SER A 125 1.54 -11.12 19.26
CA SER A 125 2.62 -10.21 19.64
C SER A 125 2.26 -9.36 20.86
N LEU A 126 0.97 -9.05 21.04
CA LEU A 126 0.49 -8.32 22.22
C LEU A 126 0.60 -9.13 23.52
N GLU A 127 0.44 -10.46 23.42
CA GLU A 127 0.59 -11.35 24.57
C GLU A 127 2.06 -11.58 24.94
N ARG A 128 2.96 -11.46 23.96
CA ARG A 128 4.40 -11.65 24.11
C ARG A 128 5.15 -10.48 23.45
N PRO A 129 5.12 -9.29 24.08
CA PRO A 129 5.80 -8.14 23.53
C PRO A 129 7.30 -8.43 23.44
N ALA A 130 7.86 -8.24 22.26
CA ALA A 130 9.30 -8.33 22.03
C ALA A 130 9.93 -6.94 22.12
N LYS A 131 11.26 -6.88 22.07
CA LYS A 131 11.99 -5.62 22.18
C LYS A 131 11.58 -4.68 21.04
N ARG A 132 11.17 -3.45 21.39
CA ARG A 132 10.96 -2.37 20.43
C ARG A 132 12.23 -1.54 20.35
N TRP A 133 12.85 -1.49 19.17
CA TRP A 133 14.05 -0.69 18.96
C TRP A 133 13.70 0.79 18.89
N THR A 134 14.37 1.59 19.73
CA THR A 134 14.32 3.05 19.66
C THR A 134 15.63 3.61 19.10
N ILE A 135 15.65 4.87 18.64
CA ILE A 135 16.91 5.51 18.22
C ILE A 135 17.93 5.48 19.35
N ALA A 136 17.50 5.80 20.59
CA ALA A 136 18.41 5.81 21.74
C ALA A 136 19.09 4.45 21.94
N GLU A 137 18.35 3.36 21.78
CA GLU A 137 18.92 2.01 21.83
C GLU A 137 19.85 1.70 20.65
N LEU A 138 19.55 2.20 19.44
CA LEU A 138 20.46 2.12 18.30
C LEU A 138 21.75 2.88 18.61
N THR A 139 21.66 4.12 19.08
CA THR A 139 22.81 4.97 19.43
C THR A 139 23.65 4.31 20.52
N SER A 140 23.05 3.78 21.58
CA SER A 140 23.80 3.02 22.60
C SER A 140 24.47 1.77 22.03
N ALA A 141 23.84 1.06 21.09
CA ALA A 141 24.45 -0.10 20.43
C ALA A 141 25.61 0.29 19.49
N ILE A 142 25.53 1.46 18.86
CA ILE A 142 26.62 2.06 18.08
C ILE A 142 27.79 2.44 18.98
N GLU A 143 27.53 3.13 20.10
CA GLU A 143 28.56 3.52 21.08
C GLU A 143 29.26 2.30 21.67
N ALA A 144 28.51 1.22 21.92
CA ALA A 144 29.04 -0.07 22.36
C ALA A 144 29.76 -0.86 21.25
N LYS A 145 29.87 -0.32 20.03
CA LYS A 145 30.49 -0.94 18.84
C LYS A 145 29.88 -2.30 18.48
N LEU A 146 28.60 -2.51 18.81
CA LEU A 146 27.86 -3.72 18.45
C LEU A 146 27.32 -3.64 17.01
N ILE A 147 27.15 -2.42 16.49
CA ILE A 147 26.67 -2.13 15.14
C ILE A 147 27.73 -1.33 14.40
N ASN A 148 27.96 -1.67 13.13
CA ASN A 148 28.84 -0.88 12.27
C ASN A 148 28.17 0.45 11.92
N SER A 149 28.84 1.58 12.17
CA SER A 149 28.31 2.89 11.82
C SER A 149 29.33 3.77 11.09
N ILE A 150 28.82 4.75 10.34
CA ILE A 150 29.58 5.87 9.79
C ILE A 150 28.82 7.15 10.12
N GLN A 151 29.54 8.16 10.60
CA GLN A 151 29.00 9.50 10.83
C GLN A 151 29.26 10.41 9.63
N LEU A 152 28.26 11.20 9.28
CA LEU A 152 28.28 12.17 8.19
C LEU A 152 27.62 13.48 8.64
N SER A 153 28.26 14.62 8.36
CA SER A 153 27.58 15.92 8.39
C SER A 153 26.58 16.07 7.24
N GLU A 154 25.49 16.81 7.47
CA GLU A 154 24.47 17.10 6.48
C GLU A 154 25.02 17.89 5.26
N GLU A 155 26.10 18.65 5.43
CA GLU A 155 26.79 19.36 4.33
C GLU A 155 27.33 18.40 3.25
N TYR A 156 27.69 17.16 3.62
CA TYR A 156 28.20 16.15 2.68
C TYR A 156 27.15 15.63 1.70
N LEU A 157 25.87 15.63 2.09
CA LEU A 157 24.77 15.21 1.21
C LEU A 157 24.58 16.19 0.05
N SER A 158 25.04 17.44 0.20
CA SER A 158 24.91 18.50 -0.79
C SER A 158 26.18 18.72 -1.62
N ASN A 159 27.37 18.63 -1.01
CA ASN A 159 28.64 19.02 -1.65
C ASN A 159 29.58 17.85 -2.01
N GLY A 160 29.23 16.60 -1.65
CA GLY A 160 30.09 15.43 -1.85
C GLY A 160 31.19 15.31 -0.81
N SER A 161 31.72 14.11 -0.61
CA SER A 161 32.73 13.84 0.43
C SER A 161 34.16 13.88 -0.12
N GLU A 162 35.08 14.53 0.61
CA GLU A 162 36.52 14.39 0.37
C GLU A 162 37.09 13.06 0.90
N ASN A 163 36.34 12.37 1.77
CA ASN A 163 36.77 11.10 2.35
C ASN A 163 36.71 10.00 1.29
N LYS A 164 37.90 9.49 0.93
CA LYS A 164 38.05 8.43 -0.07
C LYS A 164 37.17 7.22 0.22
N LEU A 165 37.06 6.77 1.47
CA LEU A 165 36.23 5.61 1.84
C LEU A 165 34.75 5.84 1.55
N VAL A 166 34.24 7.04 1.83
CA VAL A 166 32.84 7.41 1.59
C VAL A 166 32.55 7.47 0.09
N ARG A 167 33.47 8.04 -0.70
CA ARG A 167 33.34 8.06 -2.16
C ARG A 167 33.38 6.66 -2.76
N ASP A 168 34.33 5.82 -2.34
CA ASP A 168 34.47 4.45 -2.85
C ASP A 168 33.18 3.64 -2.58
N MET A 169 32.56 3.83 -1.40
CA MET A 169 31.25 3.24 -1.10
C MET A 169 30.13 3.81 -1.98
N GLN A 170 30.05 5.14 -2.11
CA GLN A 170 29.04 5.80 -2.93
C GLN A 170 29.11 5.37 -4.41
N GLU A 171 30.32 5.26 -4.97
CA GLU A 171 30.56 4.75 -6.32
C GLU A 171 30.13 3.29 -6.46
N LYS A 172 30.46 2.44 -5.46
CA LYS A 172 30.01 1.04 -5.43
C LYS A 172 28.48 0.95 -5.47
N GLY A 173 27.78 1.77 -4.68
CA GLY A 173 26.32 1.82 -4.70
C GLY A 173 25.76 2.33 -6.02
N HIS A 174 26.34 3.38 -6.62
CA HIS A 174 25.91 3.86 -7.93
C HIS A 174 26.05 2.80 -9.02
N LYS A 175 27.13 2.02 -8.98
CA LYS A 175 27.34 0.89 -9.90
C LYS A 175 26.25 -0.18 -9.74
N LEU A 176 25.94 -0.58 -8.51
CA LEU A 176 24.86 -1.55 -8.25
C LEU A 176 23.51 -1.04 -8.76
N MET A 177 23.19 0.24 -8.54
CA MET A 177 21.95 0.83 -9.04
C MET A 177 21.88 0.86 -10.56
N SER A 178 22.98 1.20 -11.25
CA SER A 178 23.00 1.23 -12.72
C SER A 178 22.87 -0.15 -13.35
N GLU A 179 23.40 -1.18 -12.67
CA GLU A 179 23.25 -2.60 -13.01
C GLU A 179 21.86 -3.18 -12.65
N GLY A 180 20.97 -2.38 -12.04
CA GLY A 180 19.61 -2.82 -11.68
C GLY A 180 19.55 -3.76 -10.47
N LYS A 181 20.59 -3.77 -9.62
CA LYS A 181 20.69 -4.64 -8.43
C LYS A 181 19.87 -4.17 -7.24
N MET A 182 19.19 -3.03 -7.36
CA MET A 182 18.41 -2.42 -6.30
C MET A 182 17.00 -2.12 -6.80
N ALA A 183 16.00 -2.32 -5.94
CA ALA A 183 14.65 -1.83 -6.11
C ALA A 183 14.34 -0.77 -5.03
N THR A 184 13.53 0.22 -5.38
CA THR A 184 13.12 1.29 -4.45
C THR A 184 11.63 1.16 -4.14
N VAL A 185 11.28 1.30 -2.87
CA VAL A 185 9.92 1.30 -2.35
C VAL A 185 9.64 2.60 -1.65
N PHE A 186 8.64 3.33 -2.15
CA PHE A 186 8.09 4.49 -1.45
C PHE A 186 6.85 4.10 -0.68
N LEU A 187 6.90 4.30 0.63
CA LEU A 187 5.71 4.30 1.47
C LEU A 187 5.19 5.73 1.54
N LEU A 188 4.15 6.00 0.77
CA LEU A 188 3.50 7.30 0.71
C LEU A 188 2.43 7.33 1.78
N ASN A 189 2.81 7.82 2.96
CA ASN A 189 1.86 8.03 4.04
C ASN A 189 0.78 9.02 3.57
N GLU A 190 -0.48 8.68 3.77
CA GLU A 190 -1.47 9.74 3.87
C GLU A 190 -1.06 10.63 5.04
N LYS A 191 -1.12 11.95 4.87
CA LYS A 191 -1.19 12.85 6.02
C LYS A 191 -2.54 12.56 6.69
N GLU A 192 -2.63 11.47 7.46
CA GLU A 192 -3.80 11.16 8.28
C GLU A 192 -3.99 12.34 9.24
N HIS A 193 -4.99 13.16 8.91
CA HIS A 193 -5.75 14.05 9.75
C HIS A 193 -5.11 14.36 11.12
N GLN A 194 -4.23 15.36 11.12
CA GLN A 194 -4.09 16.22 12.30
C GLN A 194 -5.50 16.67 12.67
N GLY A 195 -6.00 16.21 13.82
CA GLY A 195 -7.41 16.25 14.19
C GLY A 195 -8.07 17.62 14.00
N ASN A 196 -8.74 17.79 12.86
CA ASN A 196 -9.77 18.79 12.68
C ASN A 196 -11.05 18.08 12.26
N ILE A 197 -12.05 18.34 13.08
CA ILE A 197 -13.46 18.02 12.94
C ILE A 197 -13.88 18.15 11.48
N TYR A 198 -14.65 17.17 10.99
CA TYR A 198 -15.37 17.21 9.72
C TYR A 198 -15.93 18.63 9.47
N ASP A 199 -15.28 19.37 8.57
CA ASP A 199 -15.92 20.46 7.85
C ASP A 199 -16.09 19.98 6.41
N SER A 200 -17.34 19.70 6.04
CA SER A 200 -17.74 19.10 4.77
C SER A 200 -17.62 20.05 3.58
N ASN A 201 -16.68 21.00 3.61
CA ASN A 201 -16.54 22.07 2.63
C ASN A 201 -15.13 22.23 2.06
N PHE A 202 -14.20 21.29 2.31
CA PHE A 202 -12.94 21.29 1.58
C PHE A 202 -13.13 20.60 0.23
N VAL A 203 -13.18 21.42 -0.83
CA VAL A 203 -13.11 20.94 -2.21
C VAL A 203 -11.81 20.15 -2.36
N GLU A 204 -11.94 18.83 -2.53
CA GLU A 204 -10.89 17.90 -2.93
C GLU A 204 -10.35 18.33 -4.31
N ASN A 205 -9.39 19.24 -4.33
CA ASN A 205 -8.64 19.57 -5.53
C ASN A 205 -7.34 18.77 -5.55
N GLU A 206 -7.30 17.77 -6.44
CA GLU A 206 -6.27 17.39 -7.45
C GLU A 206 -4.77 17.72 -7.27
N ALA A 207 -4.30 18.25 -6.16
CA ALA A 207 -2.90 18.53 -5.95
C ALA A 207 -2.20 17.27 -5.44
N VAL A 208 -1.85 16.37 -6.36
CA VAL A 208 -0.66 15.54 -6.13
C VAL A 208 0.48 16.53 -5.89
N ASP A 209 0.94 16.59 -4.64
CA ASP A 209 1.89 17.58 -4.11
C ASP A 209 3.02 17.80 -5.14
N THR A 210 3.26 19.05 -5.58
CA THR A 210 4.36 19.40 -6.50
C THR A 210 5.71 18.83 -6.02
N SER A 211 5.82 18.63 -4.71
CA SER A 211 6.90 17.95 -4.01
C SER A 211 7.14 16.50 -4.47
N ILE A 212 6.09 15.72 -4.72
CA ILE A 212 6.17 14.33 -5.22
C ILE A 212 6.72 14.32 -6.65
N LEU A 213 6.26 15.24 -7.50
CA LEU A 213 6.78 15.41 -8.87
C LEU A 213 8.27 15.74 -8.88
N GLN A 214 8.67 16.74 -8.08
CA GLN A 214 10.08 17.14 -7.98
C GLN A 214 10.97 16.02 -7.42
N MET A 215 10.45 15.20 -6.52
CA MET A 215 11.16 14.07 -5.95
C MET A 215 11.40 12.96 -6.98
N PHE A 216 10.38 12.53 -7.72
CA PHE A 216 10.59 11.54 -8.78
C PHE A 216 11.55 12.04 -9.85
N GLN A 217 11.60 13.35 -10.10
CA GLN A 217 12.58 14.00 -10.97
C GLN A 217 14.02 14.06 -10.40
N LYS A 218 14.26 13.75 -9.13
CA LYS A 218 15.60 13.72 -8.51
C LYS A 218 16.23 12.33 -8.48
N ILE A 219 15.45 11.26 -8.60
CA ILE A 219 15.96 9.87 -8.53
C ILE A 219 16.93 9.60 -9.68
N LYS A 220 18.10 9.02 -9.40
CA LYS A 220 19.08 8.61 -10.44
C LYS A 220 18.88 7.14 -10.82
N GLY A 221 19.20 6.76 -12.06
CA GLY A 221 19.18 5.33 -12.48
C GLY A 221 17.79 4.73 -12.77
N ARG A 222 16.77 5.56 -12.99
CA ARG A 222 15.34 5.16 -13.08
C ARG A 222 15.01 4.07 -14.11
N VAL A 223 15.79 3.99 -15.19
CA VAL A 223 15.55 3.00 -16.26
C VAL A 223 15.86 1.57 -15.77
N SER A 224 16.83 1.43 -14.86
CA SER A 224 17.31 0.12 -14.37
C SER A 224 16.62 -0.33 -13.07
N VAL A 225 16.21 0.62 -12.22
CA VAL A 225 15.72 0.37 -10.86
C VAL A 225 14.20 0.12 -10.85
N PRO A 226 13.74 -1.06 -10.41
CA PRO A 226 12.31 -1.31 -10.21
C PRO A 226 11.74 -0.45 -9.08
N LEU A 227 10.47 -0.04 -9.22
CA LEU A 227 9.82 0.91 -8.33
C LEU A 227 8.52 0.33 -7.75
N ILE A 228 8.35 0.39 -6.44
CA ILE A 228 7.12 0.00 -5.76
C ILE A 228 6.56 1.21 -5.01
N LEU A 229 5.31 1.56 -5.28
CA LEU A 229 4.59 2.63 -4.62
C LEU A 229 3.51 2.02 -3.74
N VAL A 230 3.59 2.28 -2.44
CA VAL A 230 2.62 1.81 -1.45
C VAL A 230 1.86 3.01 -0.89
N SER A 231 0.54 3.01 -1.00
CA SER A 231 -0.33 4.11 -0.57
C SER A 231 -1.78 3.64 -0.35
N SER A 232 -2.69 4.55 -0.01
CA SER A 232 -4.12 4.24 0.10
C SER A 232 -4.75 3.95 -1.26
N ALA A 233 -5.91 3.26 -1.25
CA ALA A 233 -6.65 2.97 -2.47
C ALA A 233 -7.02 4.24 -3.27
N GLN A 234 -7.37 5.32 -2.58
CA GLN A 234 -7.75 6.60 -3.23
C GLN A 234 -6.52 7.24 -3.89
N GLN A 235 -5.39 7.31 -3.19
CA GLN A 235 -4.16 7.90 -3.73
C GLN A 235 -3.55 7.11 -4.87
N ILE A 236 -3.69 5.78 -4.89
CA ILE A 236 -3.17 4.93 -5.98
C ILE A 236 -3.76 5.30 -7.34
N LEU A 237 -5.05 5.66 -7.40
CA LEU A 237 -5.67 6.08 -8.65
C LEU A 237 -5.02 7.35 -9.18
N SER A 238 -4.89 8.38 -8.33
CA SER A 238 -4.21 9.63 -8.66
C SER A 238 -2.74 9.42 -9.05
N LEU A 239 -2.03 8.50 -8.38
CA LEU A 239 -0.64 8.17 -8.70
C LEU A 239 -0.52 7.50 -10.08
N ARG A 240 -1.45 6.61 -10.45
CA ARG A 240 -1.46 5.98 -11.77
C ARG A 240 -1.66 7.00 -12.88
N ASP A 241 -2.58 7.94 -12.68
CA ASP A 241 -2.84 9.01 -13.65
C ASP A 241 -1.63 9.95 -13.77
N LEU A 242 -0.99 10.27 -12.64
CA LEU A 242 0.24 11.06 -12.60
C LEU A 242 1.38 10.39 -13.38
N PHE A 243 1.64 9.10 -13.11
CA PHE A 243 2.69 8.35 -13.79
C PHE A 243 2.39 8.23 -15.29
N THR A 244 1.16 7.92 -15.67
CA THR A 244 0.77 7.79 -17.08
C THR A 244 0.93 9.13 -17.82
N SER A 245 0.47 10.22 -17.21
CA SER A 245 0.56 11.58 -17.81
C SER A 245 1.99 12.08 -17.97
N ASN A 246 2.94 11.53 -17.19
CA ASN A 246 4.35 11.90 -17.22
C ASN A 246 5.26 10.82 -17.83
N ASN A 247 4.71 9.91 -18.65
CA ASN A 247 5.46 8.80 -19.28
C ASN A 247 6.31 8.02 -18.26
N TYR A 248 5.72 7.71 -17.11
CA TYR A 248 6.31 6.99 -15.98
C TYR A 248 7.62 7.62 -15.47
N PHE A 249 7.85 8.93 -15.64
CA PHE A 249 9.07 9.63 -15.18
C PHE A 249 10.40 8.98 -15.63
N ALA A 250 10.38 8.32 -16.80
CA ALA A 250 11.47 7.51 -17.36
C ALA A 250 11.76 6.18 -16.64
N PHE A 251 10.91 5.75 -15.71
CA PHE A 251 10.90 4.36 -15.25
C PHE A 251 10.36 3.44 -16.35
N ASP A 252 10.81 2.19 -16.36
CA ASP A 252 10.17 1.15 -17.15
C ASP A 252 8.80 0.82 -16.54
N SER A 253 7.72 1.14 -17.26
CA SER A 253 6.34 0.88 -16.81
C SER A 253 6.06 -0.57 -16.43
N GLY A 254 6.80 -1.54 -16.99
CA GLY A 254 6.71 -2.96 -16.63
C GLY A 254 7.36 -3.30 -15.28
N LYS A 255 8.12 -2.37 -14.71
CA LYS A 255 8.85 -2.49 -13.43
C LYS A 255 8.33 -1.53 -12.36
N VAL A 256 7.13 -0.96 -12.57
CA VAL A 256 6.46 -0.08 -11.59
C VAL A 256 5.23 -0.78 -11.03
N TRP A 257 5.18 -0.96 -9.71
CA TRP A 257 4.02 -1.52 -9.00
C TRP A 257 3.34 -0.47 -8.14
N PHE A 258 2.02 -0.43 -8.20
CA PHE A 258 1.17 0.37 -7.32
C PHE A 258 0.40 -0.58 -6.41
N LEU A 259 0.67 -0.53 -5.11
CA LEU A 259 0.12 -1.44 -4.11
C LEU A 259 -0.65 -0.67 -3.04
N GLU A 260 -1.84 -1.16 -2.73
CA GLU A 260 -2.59 -0.68 -1.58
C GLU A 260 -1.87 -1.08 -0.29
N GLU A 261 -1.74 -0.14 0.63
CA GLU A 261 -1.18 -0.39 1.96
C GLU A 261 -1.92 -1.53 2.67
N GLU A 262 -1.18 -2.37 3.41
CA GLU A 262 -1.82 -3.43 4.19
C GLU A 262 -2.49 -2.80 5.43
N LYS A 263 -3.75 -3.15 5.66
CA LYS A 263 -4.55 -2.66 6.79
C LYS A 263 -4.93 -3.81 7.70
N LEU A 264 -4.93 -3.54 9.00
CA LEU A 264 -5.47 -4.46 10.00
C LEU A 264 -6.68 -3.84 10.71
N PRO A 265 -7.63 -4.67 11.16
CA PRO A 265 -8.71 -4.19 12.03
C PRO A 265 -8.16 -3.56 13.31
N VAL A 266 -8.75 -2.42 13.70
CA VAL A 266 -8.54 -1.81 15.00
C VAL A 266 -9.27 -2.66 16.04
N VAL A 267 -8.64 -2.89 17.20
CA VAL A 267 -9.19 -3.75 18.24
C VAL A 267 -9.41 -3.01 19.55
N SER A 268 -10.33 -3.46 20.38
CA SER A 268 -10.58 -2.88 21.69
C SER A 268 -9.37 -3.04 22.62
N SER A 269 -9.08 -1.99 23.39
CA SER A 269 -8.06 -2.00 24.45
C SER A 269 -8.60 -2.43 25.82
N LEU A 270 -9.89 -2.78 25.91
CA LEU A 270 -10.52 -3.15 27.17
C LEU A 270 -9.84 -4.39 27.79
N PRO A 271 -9.54 -4.37 29.10
CA PRO A 271 -8.94 -5.50 29.80
C PRO A 271 -9.92 -6.70 29.87
N GLU A 272 -9.35 -7.87 30.16
CA GLU A 272 -9.92 -9.23 30.15
C GLU A 272 -11.46 -9.40 30.17
N GLY A 273 -11.94 -10.36 29.36
CA GLY A 273 -13.36 -10.71 29.21
C GLY A 273 -13.70 -11.01 27.75
N GLN A 274 -15.00 -11.08 27.42
CA GLN A 274 -15.48 -11.33 26.04
C GLN A 274 -15.14 -10.21 25.03
N ASN A 275 -14.60 -9.08 25.51
CA ASN A 275 -14.27 -7.91 24.67
C ASN A 275 -12.76 -7.71 24.46
N LYS A 276 -11.90 -8.59 25.00
CA LYS A 276 -10.45 -8.50 24.81
C LYS A 276 -10.11 -8.59 23.31
N TYR A 277 -9.47 -7.55 22.78
CA TYR A 277 -9.10 -7.44 21.37
C TYR A 277 -10.26 -7.64 20.38
N LYS A 278 -11.47 -7.28 20.79
CA LYS A 278 -12.64 -7.28 19.90
C LYS A 278 -12.44 -6.28 18.77
N ILE A 279 -12.61 -6.72 17.52
CA ILE A 279 -12.55 -5.85 16.34
C ILE A 279 -13.59 -4.73 16.48
N LEU A 280 -13.15 -3.49 16.32
CA LEU A 280 -14.06 -2.34 16.36
C LEU A 280 -14.71 -2.14 15.00
N MET A 281 -15.97 -1.74 15.04
CA MET A 281 -16.76 -1.43 13.84
C MET A 281 -16.87 0.09 13.73
N LYS A 282 -16.67 0.64 12.52
CA LYS A 282 -16.90 2.06 12.22
C LYS A 282 -18.39 2.33 12.01
N SER A 283 -19.10 1.36 11.43
CA SER A 283 -20.56 1.31 11.31
C SER A 283 -21.02 -0.16 11.38
N PRO A 284 -22.32 -0.46 11.45
CA PRO A 284 -22.78 -1.85 11.52
C PRO A 284 -22.26 -2.76 10.39
N TRP A 285 -21.89 -2.18 9.23
CA TRP A 285 -21.43 -2.87 8.03
C TRP A 285 -20.03 -2.44 7.59
N GLU A 286 -19.27 -1.72 8.42
CA GLU A 286 -17.92 -1.27 8.10
C GLU A 286 -16.97 -1.56 9.26
N ILE A 287 -15.92 -2.34 9.01
CA ILE A 287 -14.86 -2.63 9.98
C ILE A 287 -13.97 -1.39 10.11
N LEU A 288 -13.64 -1.01 11.35
CA LEU A 288 -12.63 0.02 11.58
C LEU A 288 -11.24 -0.58 11.35
N GLN A 289 -10.46 0.02 10.44
CA GLN A 289 -9.14 -0.47 10.05
C GLN A 289 -8.11 0.65 10.11
N SER A 290 -6.87 0.30 10.43
CA SER A 290 -5.72 1.21 10.37
C SER A 290 -4.61 0.60 9.53
N PRO A 291 -3.74 1.42 8.92
CA PRO A 291 -2.53 0.93 8.27
C PRO A 291 -1.66 0.11 9.23
N VAL A 292 -1.01 -0.92 8.71
CA VAL A 292 -0.04 -1.74 9.47
C VAL A 292 1.25 -0.98 9.75
N GLY A 293 1.57 0.07 9.00
CA GLY A 293 2.86 0.75 9.08
C GLY A 293 3.94 0.09 8.21
N SER A 294 5.19 0.55 8.37
CA SER A 294 6.27 0.28 7.41
C SER A 294 6.72 -1.17 7.30
N GLY A 295 6.59 -1.95 8.38
CA GLY A 295 6.85 -3.39 8.38
C GLY A 295 5.81 -4.20 7.59
N GLY A 296 4.64 -3.62 7.31
CA GLY A 296 3.59 -4.23 6.48
C GLY A 296 4.03 -4.53 5.05
N LEU A 297 5.11 -3.89 4.56
CA LEU A 297 5.67 -4.16 3.24
C LEU A 297 6.05 -5.64 3.07
N ILE A 298 6.59 -6.28 4.11
CA ILE A 298 7.02 -7.69 4.03
C ILE A 298 5.81 -8.60 3.70
N SER A 299 4.64 -8.30 4.28
CA SER A 299 3.37 -8.98 3.95
C SER A 299 2.95 -8.69 2.51
N LEU A 300 2.98 -7.42 2.09
CA LEU A 300 2.58 -7.01 0.73
C LEU A 300 3.42 -7.67 -0.36
N VAL A 301 4.74 -7.62 -0.23
CA VAL A 301 5.68 -8.19 -1.20
C VAL A 301 5.50 -9.71 -1.31
N SER A 302 5.18 -10.39 -0.19
CA SER A 302 4.85 -11.82 -0.20
C SER A 302 3.51 -12.11 -0.87
N LYS A 303 2.45 -11.37 -0.51
CA LYS A 303 1.08 -11.53 -1.02
C LYS A 303 1.00 -11.39 -2.54
N HIS A 304 1.80 -10.50 -3.11
CA HIS A 304 1.81 -10.21 -4.53
C HIS A 304 2.90 -10.96 -5.32
N GLY A 305 3.70 -11.82 -4.68
CA GLY A 305 4.80 -12.54 -5.33
C GLY A 305 5.90 -11.62 -5.88
N ILE A 306 6.03 -10.42 -5.32
CA ILE A 306 6.94 -9.39 -5.85
C ILE A 306 8.39 -9.74 -5.50
N ALA A 307 8.65 -10.34 -4.34
CA ALA A 307 10.01 -10.73 -3.96
C ALA A 307 10.65 -11.68 -4.97
N ASP A 308 9.91 -12.67 -5.44
CA ASP A 308 10.41 -13.62 -6.44
C ASP A 308 10.62 -12.94 -7.79
N ASN A 309 9.69 -12.08 -8.23
CA ASN A 309 9.86 -11.28 -9.44
C ASN A 309 11.12 -10.40 -9.39
N LEU A 310 11.38 -9.73 -8.26
CA LEU A 310 12.57 -8.89 -8.09
C LEU A 310 13.86 -9.72 -8.17
N ILE A 311 13.88 -10.89 -7.54
CA ILE A 311 15.03 -11.82 -7.59
C ILE A 311 15.26 -12.33 -9.01
N ASP A 312 14.20 -12.70 -9.74
CA ASP A 312 14.28 -13.14 -11.13
C ASP A 312 14.80 -12.03 -12.05
N MET A 313 14.55 -10.77 -11.70
CA MET A 313 15.10 -9.59 -12.37
C MET A 313 16.56 -9.30 -11.98
N GLY A 314 17.15 -10.06 -11.06
CA GLY A 314 18.53 -9.88 -10.60
C GLY A 314 18.70 -8.80 -9.53
N VAL A 315 17.62 -8.38 -8.87
CA VAL A 315 17.68 -7.45 -7.73
C VAL A 315 18.22 -8.18 -6.50
N GLU A 316 19.19 -7.56 -5.85
CA GLU A 316 19.87 -8.08 -4.65
C GLU A 316 19.48 -7.28 -3.40
N TYR A 317 19.02 -6.04 -3.57
CA TYR A 317 18.68 -5.12 -2.49
C TYR A 317 17.34 -4.43 -2.70
N ILE A 318 16.61 -4.17 -1.61
CA ILE A 318 15.40 -3.36 -1.61
C ILE A 318 15.58 -2.19 -0.64
N GLU A 319 15.31 -0.97 -1.10
CA GLU A 319 15.28 0.23 -0.28
C GLU A 319 13.83 0.57 0.04
N LEU A 320 13.56 0.78 1.32
CA LEU A 320 12.31 1.24 1.85
C LEU A 320 12.54 2.65 2.36
N CYS A 321 11.82 3.61 1.81
CA CYS A 321 11.88 4.97 2.31
C CYS A 321 10.50 5.62 2.39
N CYS A 322 10.34 6.45 3.42
CA CYS A 322 9.28 7.44 3.46
C CYS A 322 9.85 8.73 2.86
N PRO A 323 9.34 9.15 1.70
CA PRO A 323 9.98 10.23 1.01
C PRO A 323 9.74 11.58 1.68
N SER A 324 10.76 12.45 1.63
CA SER A 324 10.74 13.80 2.20
C SER A 324 11.68 14.71 1.42
N GLU A 325 11.75 16.01 1.75
CA GLU A 325 12.72 16.92 1.13
C GLU A 325 14.17 16.42 1.23
N LYS A 326 14.49 15.68 2.31
CA LYS A 326 15.82 15.14 2.62
C LYS A 326 16.01 13.70 2.15
N ILE A 327 14.95 12.99 1.74
CA ILE A 327 14.99 11.56 1.36
C ILE A 327 14.22 11.41 0.05
N ALA A 328 14.96 11.29 -1.06
CA ALA A 328 14.37 11.13 -2.40
C ALA A 328 14.40 9.67 -2.90
N GLY A 329 14.96 8.74 -2.13
CA GLY A 329 15.27 7.37 -2.57
C GLY A 329 16.54 7.29 -3.43
N GLY A 330 17.04 6.08 -3.63
CA GLY A 330 18.28 5.80 -4.35
C GLY A 330 19.53 6.12 -3.55
N ASN A 331 19.56 5.80 -2.26
CA ASN A 331 20.68 6.07 -1.37
C ASN A 331 21.90 5.20 -1.70
N SER A 332 22.72 5.66 -2.65
CA SER A 332 23.89 4.94 -3.12
C SER A 332 24.97 4.76 -2.06
N LEU A 333 25.12 5.72 -1.13
CA LEU A 333 26.09 5.60 -0.06
C LEU A 333 25.70 4.48 0.91
N LEU A 334 24.43 4.46 1.34
CA LEU A 334 23.92 3.41 2.20
C LEU A 334 24.02 2.04 1.53
N LEU A 335 23.64 1.95 0.24
CA LEU A 335 23.75 0.71 -0.53
C LEU A 335 25.20 0.21 -0.59
N GLY A 336 26.13 1.10 -0.94
CA GLY A 336 27.56 0.79 -1.02
C GLY A 336 28.15 0.36 0.32
N LEU A 337 27.69 0.95 1.43
CA LEU A 337 28.09 0.54 2.78
C LEU A 337 27.59 -0.87 3.11
N VAL A 338 26.30 -1.14 2.87
CA VAL A 338 25.68 -2.46 3.12
C VAL A 338 26.44 -3.54 2.38
N GLU A 339 26.66 -3.31 1.09
CA GLU A 339 27.38 -4.23 0.21
C GLU A 339 28.87 -4.38 0.62
N SER A 340 29.56 -3.29 0.99
CA SER A 340 30.98 -3.36 1.40
C SER A 340 31.19 -4.09 2.74
N ARG A 341 30.14 -4.18 3.56
CA ARG A 341 30.18 -4.84 4.87
C ARG A 341 29.47 -6.20 4.88
N GLU A 342 28.99 -6.65 3.72
CA GLU A 342 28.15 -7.86 3.60
C GLU A 342 27.01 -7.87 4.65
N ALA A 343 26.43 -6.69 4.86
CA ALA A 343 25.36 -6.47 5.82
C ALA A 343 24.02 -6.88 5.23
N LYS A 344 23.07 -7.21 6.10
CA LYS A 344 21.71 -7.58 5.70
C LYS A 344 20.73 -6.43 5.78
N ILE A 345 21.04 -5.47 6.65
CA ILE A 345 20.26 -4.26 6.92
C ILE A 345 21.20 -3.06 6.90
N GLY A 346 20.85 -2.04 6.13
CA GLY A 346 21.40 -0.70 6.21
C GLY A 346 20.33 0.28 6.66
N MET A 347 20.64 1.22 7.54
CA MET A 347 19.70 2.25 7.99
C MET A 347 20.37 3.62 7.98
N GLN A 348 19.67 4.64 7.52
CA GLN A 348 20.07 6.02 7.74
C GLN A 348 19.26 6.60 8.89
N ILE A 349 19.94 7.09 9.94
CA ILE A 349 19.30 7.69 11.11
C ILE A 349 19.75 9.14 11.28
N ARG A 350 18.85 9.94 11.87
CA ARG A 350 19.11 11.32 12.32
C ARG A 350 18.77 11.41 13.80
N PRO A 351 19.78 11.37 14.70
CA PRO A 351 19.56 11.28 16.14
C PRO A 351 18.75 12.44 16.74
N THR A 352 18.82 13.61 16.11
CA THR A 352 18.15 14.84 16.56
C THR A 352 16.64 14.87 16.27
N ILE A 353 16.14 13.98 15.41
CA ILE A 353 14.72 13.96 15.02
C ILE A 353 13.95 13.04 15.97
N THR A 354 13.04 13.65 16.75
CA THR A 354 12.17 12.96 17.72
C THR A 354 11.13 12.03 17.08
N ASP A 355 10.87 12.14 15.78
CA ASP A 355 9.81 11.42 15.06
C ASP A 355 10.36 10.54 13.91
N SER A 356 11.38 9.72 14.21
CA SER A 356 12.10 8.88 13.25
C SER A 356 11.31 7.71 12.65
N GLU A 357 10.15 7.38 13.22
CA GLU A 357 9.24 6.40 12.61
C GLU A 357 8.52 6.99 11.39
N LYS A 358 8.43 8.33 11.29
CA LYS A 358 7.84 9.01 10.13
C LYS A 358 8.79 9.15 8.97
N TYR A 359 10.10 9.25 9.23
CA TYR A 359 11.12 9.43 8.21
C TYR A 359 12.18 8.35 8.34
N PHE A 360 12.11 7.35 7.47
CA PHE A 360 13.03 6.24 7.44
C PHE A 360 13.60 6.05 6.03
N ASP A 361 14.82 5.54 5.99
CA ASP A 361 15.52 5.12 4.79
C ASP A 361 16.34 3.88 5.16
N VAL A 362 15.86 2.73 4.69
CA VAL A 362 16.32 1.40 5.10
C VAL A 362 16.57 0.54 3.88
N ILE A 363 17.74 -0.06 3.78
CA ILE A 363 18.08 -1.03 2.73
C ILE A 363 18.13 -2.43 3.33
N LEU A 364 17.43 -3.37 2.71
CA LEU A 364 17.44 -4.79 3.07
C LEU A 364 17.99 -5.62 1.91
N SER A 365 18.83 -6.60 2.20
CA SER A 365 19.20 -7.64 1.23
C SER A 365 17.98 -8.53 0.92
N MET A 366 17.85 -8.98 -0.33
CA MET A 366 16.72 -9.82 -0.76
C MET A 366 16.68 -11.18 -0.05
N ASP A 367 17.84 -11.76 0.29
CA ASP A 367 17.93 -12.96 1.12
C ASP A 367 17.32 -12.74 2.51
N PHE A 368 17.55 -11.55 3.08
CA PHE A 368 16.97 -11.20 4.37
C PHE A 368 15.47 -10.93 4.26
N VAL A 369 14.99 -10.31 3.18
CA VAL A 369 13.54 -10.17 2.90
C VAL A 369 12.85 -11.54 2.86
N LYS A 370 13.43 -12.53 2.16
CA LYS A 370 12.90 -13.91 2.14
C LYS A 370 12.88 -14.54 3.53
N LYS A 371 13.92 -14.29 4.35
CA LYS A 371 13.95 -14.73 5.75
C LYS A 371 12.82 -14.08 6.56
N LEU A 372 12.58 -12.78 6.40
CA LEU A 372 11.51 -12.06 7.09
C LEU A 372 10.12 -12.55 6.70
N GLN A 373 9.89 -12.95 5.45
CA GLN A 373 8.61 -13.54 5.01
C GLN A 373 8.28 -14.87 5.70
N SER A 374 9.30 -15.59 6.15
CA SER A 374 9.16 -16.87 6.87
C SER A 374 9.03 -16.69 8.38
N ASN A 375 9.47 -15.54 8.91
CA ASN A 375 9.41 -15.22 10.32
C ASN A 375 8.08 -14.53 10.66
N LYS A 376 7.69 -14.57 11.94
CA LYS A 376 6.57 -13.78 12.43
C LYS A 376 6.99 -12.32 12.50
N LEU A 377 6.19 -11.44 11.90
CA LEU A 377 6.34 -10.00 12.07
C LEU A 377 5.95 -9.63 13.51
N GLN A 378 6.65 -8.66 14.08
CA GLN A 378 6.38 -8.18 15.42
C GLN A 378 5.52 -6.93 15.36
N PHE A 379 4.49 -6.90 16.19
CA PHE A 379 3.54 -5.80 16.26
C PHE A 379 3.56 -5.12 17.61
N ASP A 380 3.37 -3.80 17.57
CA ASP A 380 3.12 -2.94 18.70
C ASP A 380 1.64 -2.55 18.72
N ALA A 381 1.05 -2.47 19.92
CA ALA A 381 -0.25 -1.85 20.13
C ALA A 381 -0.06 -0.35 20.36
N ILE A 382 -0.62 0.46 19.48
CA ILE A 382 -0.64 1.92 19.64
C ILE A 382 -2.01 2.30 20.22
N PRO A 383 -2.09 2.78 21.48
CA PRO A 383 -3.34 3.18 22.10
C PRO A 383 -3.92 4.42 21.42
N ARG A 384 -5.16 4.32 20.94
CA ARG A 384 -5.89 5.41 20.27
C ARG A 384 -7.32 5.52 20.76
N ALA A 385 -7.87 6.72 20.71
CA ALA A 385 -9.28 6.97 20.93
C ALA A 385 -10.00 6.98 19.59
N HIS A 386 -10.87 5.99 19.37
CA HIS A 386 -11.69 5.89 18.17
C HIS A 386 -13.17 5.98 18.52
N SER A 387 -13.94 6.70 17.70
CA SER A 387 -15.38 6.55 17.67
C SER A 387 -15.71 5.22 16.99
N CYS A 388 -16.49 4.37 17.66
CA CYS A 388 -16.88 3.07 17.12
C CYS A 388 -18.36 2.79 17.39
N VAL A 389 -18.90 1.80 16.69
CA VAL A 389 -20.29 1.38 16.82
C VAL A 389 -20.34 -0.02 17.42
N GLU A 390 -21.14 -0.19 18.47
CA GLU A 390 -21.38 -1.49 19.08
C GLU A 390 -22.87 -1.77 19.25
N LYS A 391 -23.19 -3.06 19.37
CA LYS A 391 -24.57 -3.51 19.57
C LYS A 391 -24.82 -3.73 21.05
N VAL A 392 -25.65 -2.88 21.65
CA VAL A 392 -26.08 -2.96 23.06
C VAL A 392 -27.60 -3.11 23.06
N ASP A 393 -28.13 -4.11 23.78
CA ASP A 393 -29.57 -4.35 23.91
C ASP A 393 -30.37 -4.39 22.59
N LYS A 394 -29.72 -4.91 21.54
CA LYS A 394 -30.20 -5.03 20.16
C LYS A 394 -30.20 -3.74 19.34
N GLU A 395 -29.82 -2.61 19.91
CA GLU A 395 -29.63 -1.35 19.21
C GLU A 395 -28.16 -1.08 18.92
N TRP A 396 -27.90 -0.32 17.85
CA TRP A 396 -26.55 0.11 17.51
C TRP A 396 -26.28 1.45 18.15
N VAL A 397 -25.26 1.51 19.00
CA VAL A 397 -24.88 2.70 19.75
C VAL A 397 -23.50 3.14 19.32
N THR A 398 -23.34 4.44 19.08
CA THR A 398 -22.03 5.05 18.84
C THR A 398 -21.35 5.33 20.17
N VAL A 399 -20.16 4.76 20.35
CA VAL A 399 -19.32 4.93 21.52
C VAL A 399 -18.19 5.88 21.18
N THR A 400 -18.19 7.04 21.84
CA THR A 400 -17.14 8.05 21.74
C THR A 400 -16.46 8.21 23.10
N THR A 401 -15.13 8.17 23.13
CA THR A 401 -14.35 8.33 24.37
C THR A 401 -13.28 9.38 24.19
N SER A 402 -12.99 10.13 25.26
CA SER A 402 -11.84 11.05 25.31
C SER A 402 -10.54 10.33 25.67
N THR A 403 -10.63 9.13 26.23
CA THR A 403 -9.49 8.26 26.56
C THR A 403 -9.31 7.17 25.50
N PRO A 404 -8.07 6.65 25.31
CA PRO A 404 -7.83 5.55 24.39
C PRO A 404 -8.64 4.30 24.74
N ASN A 405 -9.52 3.89 23.84
CA ASN A 405 -10.42 2.72 23.96
C ASN A 405 -10.04 1.58 23.00
N SER A 406 -8.96 1.77 22.24
CA SER A 406 -8.58 0.88 21.15
C SER A 406 -7.06 0.80 20.97
N PHE A 407 -6.64 -0.26 20.28
CA PHE A 407 -5.28 -0.43 19.78
C PHE A 407 -5.28 -0.49 18.25
N GLU A 408 -4.47 0.38 17.65
CA GLU A 408 -3.98 0.19 16.28
C GLU A 408 -2.81 -0.80 16.32
N LEU A 409 -2.87 -1.83 15.47
CA LEU A 409 -1.84 -2.87 15.40
C LEU A 409 -0.81 -2.46 14.36
N SER A 410 0.34 -1.95 14.83
CA SER A 410 1.38 -1.40 13.96
C SER A 410 2.62 -2.28 13.97
N CYS A 411 3.26 -2.42 12.82
CA CYS A 411 4.53 -3.09 12.62
C CYS A 411 5.51 -2.09 11.99
N SER A 412 6.53 -1.74 12.76
CA SER A 412 7.59 -0.84 12.31
C SER A 412 8.68 -1.60 11.55
N ILE A 413 9.28 -1.01 10.52
CA ILE A 413 10.41 -1.62 9.80
C ILE A 413 11.62 -1.89 10.70
N TYR A 414 11.80 -1.10 11.78
CA TYR A 414 12.85 -1.32 12.77
C TYR A 414 12.70 -2.65 13.52
N SER A 415 11.49 -3.25 13.54
CA SER A 415 11.29 -4.60 14.11
C SER A 415 12.11 -5.68 13.39
N SER A 416 12.52 -5.44 12.13
CA SER A 416 13.40 -6.34 11.39
C SER A 416 14.76 -6.57 12.07
N LEU A 417 15.21 -5.63 12.91
CA LEU A 417 16.43 -5.78 13.71
C LEU A 417 16.37 -6.97 14.67
N ASN A 418 15.18 -7.35 15.15
CA ASN A 418 15.01 -8.51 16.03
C ASN A 418 15.27 -9.85 15.31
N ALA A 419 15.22 -9.87 13.99
CA ALA A 419 15.48 -11.06 13.17
C ALA A 419 16.91 -11.10 12.60
N CYS A 420 17.73 -10.07 12.88
CA CYS A 420 19.09 -9.90 12.37
C CYS A 420 20.11 -9.86 13.50
N SER A 421 21.32 -10.35 13.24
CA SER A 421 22.44 -10.17 14.16
C SER A 421 23.03 -8.76 14.00
N LEU A 422 23.40 -8.10 15.09
CA LEU A 422 23.81 -6.69 15.08
C LEU A 422 25.09 -6.45 14.27
N ASP A 423 25.97 -7.44 14.15
CA ASP A 423 27.16 -7.41 13.30
C ASP A 423 26.84 -7.34 11.79
N LYS A 424 25.62 -7.75 11.41
CA LYS A 424 25.09 -7.69 10.04
C LYS A 424 24.19 -6.48 9.82
N VAL A 425 24.23 -5.49 10.71
CA VAL A 425 23.56 -4.20 10.57
C VAL A 425 24.60 -3.11 10.33
N CYS A 426 24.29 -2.19 9.42
CA CYS A 426 25.08 -0.99 9.16
C CYS A 426 24.20 0.26 9.33
N ILE A 427 24.77 1.30 9.93
CA ILE A 427 24.08 2.56 10.17
C ILE A 427 24.86 3.72 9.57
N VAL A 428 24.16 4.60 8.87
CA VAL A 428 24.65 5.93 8.49
C VAL A 428 23.99 6.93 9.42
N GLU A 429 24.80 7.55 10.28
CA GLU A 429 24.35 8.60 11.19
C GLU A 429 24.58 9.95 10.53
N VAL A 430 23.50 10.69 10.26
CA VAL A 430 23.57 12.04 9.70
C VAL A 430 23.43 13.05 10.84
N THR A 431 24.50 13.79 11.11
CA THR A 431 24.57 14.87 12.09
C THR A 431 24.39 16.21 11.38
N GLU A 432 23.79 17.19 12.06
CA GLU A 432 23.74 18.58 11.58
C GLU A 432 25.14 19.20 11.48
#